data_AF-B4WJB6-F1
#
_entry.id   AF-B4WJB6-F1
#
_cell.length_a   1.000
_cell.length_b   1.000
_cell.length_c   1.000
_cell.angle_alpha   90.00
_cell.angle_beta   90.00
_cell.angle_gamma   90.00
#
_symmetry.space_group_name_H-M   'P 1'
#
loop_
_entity.id
_entity.type
_entity.pdbx_description
1 polymer ?
#
loop_
_entity_poly.entity_id
_entity_poly.type
_entity_poly.pdbx_seq_one_letter_code
_entity_poly.pdbx_strand_id
1 'polypeptide(L)'
;MPVPFSDAAGIVPIQVGMLAGISATFGLSIDKSFLSTIVGSIITGAGGTLAGRSIVSGLLKMIPGAGSVVGGTIAAATAAGLTTAFGEAYIAALDMLFIQNNGEPPTSEEVAEAFKAKYLLLAGGK
;
A
#
# COMPACT_ATOMS: atom_id res chain seq x y z
N MET A 1 5.97 -3.15 24.70
CA MET A 1 5.11 -4.27 24.24
C MET A 1 5.13 -4.25 22.72
N PRO A 2 5.47 -5.35 22.02
CA PRO A 2 5.47 -5.34 20.56
C PRO A 2 4.03 -5.18 20.09
N VAL A 3 3.82 -4.25 19.15
CA VAL A 3 2.51 -3.96 18.59
C VAL A 3 2.04 -5.21 17.85
N PRO A 4 0.99 -5.90 18.35
CA PRO A 4 0.45 -7.05 17.65
C PRO A 4 -0.19 -6.58 16.35
N PHE A 5 -0.34 -7.50 15.40
CA PHE A 5 -1.19 -7.33 14.21
C PHE A 5 -2.63 -6.88 14.58
N SER A 6 -3.04 -6.98 15.85
CA SER A 6 -4.26 -6.39 16.40
C SER A 6 -4.35 -4.85 16.29
N ASP A 7 -3.23 -4.11 16.22
CA ASP A 7 -3.22 -2.67 15.88
C ASP A 7 -3.29 -2.44 14.35
N ALA A 8 -3.07 -3.49 13.54
CA ALA A 8 -3.28 -3.45 12.10
C ALA A 8 -4.76 -3.36 11.70
N ALA A 9 -5.69 -3.63 12.63
CA ALA A 9 -7.12 -3.41 12.41
C ALA A 9 -7.45 -1.92 12.15
N GLY A 10 -6.63 -0.99 12.63
CA GLY A 10 -6.73 0.44 12.34
C GLY A 10 -6.03 0.90 11.06
N ILE A 11 -5.21 0.04 10.42
CA ILE A 11 -4.42 0.43 9.24
C ILE A 11 -5.30 0.56 8.00
N VAL A 12 -6.32 -0.30 7.84
CA VAL A 12 -7.22 -0.26 6.68
C VAL A 12 -7.91 1.12 6.56
N PRO A 13 -8.56 1.68 7.60
CA PRO A 13 -9.14 3.02 7.53
C PRO A 13 -8.14 4.12 7.13
N ILE A 14 -6.90 4.05 7.63
CA ILE A 14 -5.85 5.04 7.32
C ILE A 14 -5.47 4.96 5.85
N GLN A 15 -5.22 3.76 5.33
CA GLN A 15 -4.91 3.55 3.92
C GLN A 15 -6.08 4.03 3.04
N VAL A 16 -7.32 3.70 3.40
CA VAL A 16 -8.52 4.13 2.65
C VAL A 16 -8.67 5.64 2.64
N GLY A 17 -8.42 6.32 3.76
CA GLY A 17 -8.44 7.78 3.83
C GLY A 17 -7.39 8.42 2.91
N MET A 18 -6.17 7.88 2.91
CA MET A 18 -5.10 8.33 2.02
C MET A 18 -5.47 8.11 0.55
N LEU A 19 -5.92 6.90 0.17
CA LEU A 19 -6.31 6.60 -1.21
C LEU A 19 -7.45 7.51 -1.67
N ALA A 20 -8.47 7.73 -0.83
CA ALA A 20 -9.58 8.63 -1.15
C ALA A 20 -9.10 10.08 -1.38
N GLY A 21 -8.13 10.55 -0.59
CA GLY A 21 -7.51 11.87 -0.79
C GLY A 21 -6.74 11.96 -2.11
N ILE A 22 -6.01 10.90 -2.48
CA ILE A 22 -5.33 10.81 -3.77
C ILE A 22 -6.36 10.79 -4.91
N SER A 23 -7.41 9.95 -4.84
CA SER A 23 -8.48 9.90 -5.84
C SER A 23 -9.09 11.28 -6.06
N ALA A 24 -9.42 11.99 -4.98
CA ALA A 24 -9.97 13.34 -5.05
C ALA A 24 -9.00 14.35 -5.70
N THR A 25 -7.69 14.20 -5.47
CA THR A 25 -6.65 15.03 -6.10
C THR A 25 -6.60 14.82 -7.62
N PHE A 26 -6.85 13.59 -8.07
CA PHE A 26 -6.99 13.25 -9.49
C PHE A 26 -8.38 13.55 -10.08
N GLY A 27 -9.29 14.17 -9.30
CA GLY A 27 -10.65 14.48 -9.74
C GLY A 27 -11.59 13.26 -9.80
N LEU A 28 -11.24 12.16 -9.13
CA LEU A 28 -12.03 10.93 -9.10
C LEU A 28 -12.94 10.87 -7.86
N SER A 29 -14.20 10.51 -8.09
CA SER A 29 -15.19 10.24 -7.04
C SER A 29 -15.31 8.74 -6.80
N ILE A 30 -14.32 8.15 -6.12
CA ILE A 30 -14.33 6.72 -5.78
C ILE A 30 -14.88 6.50 -4.38
N ASP A 31 -15.84 5.59 -4.25
CA ASP A 31 -16.43 5.23 -2.98
C ASP A 31 -15.40 4.66 -1.99
N LYS A 32 -15.44 5.15 -0.75
CA LYS A 32 -14.58 4.65 0.33
C LYS A 32 -14.81 3.16 0.62
N SER A 33 -16.02 2.64 0.41
CA SER A 33 -16.32 1.21 0.54
C SER A 33 -15.60 0.39 -0.52
N PHE A 34 -15.55 0.88 -1.76
CA PHE A 34 -14.81 0.26 -2.84
C PHE A 34 -13.30 0.25 -2.57
N LEU A 35 -12.74 1.39 -2.15
CA LEU A 35 -11.34 1.49 -1.72
C LEU A 35 -11.05 0.54 -0.55
N SER A 36 -11.96 0.44 0.43
CA SER A 36 -11.83 -0.48 1.56
C SER A 36 -11.76 -1.93 1.12
N THR A 37 -12.61 -2.33 0.17
CA THR A 37 -12.60 -3.68 -0.41
C THR A 37 -11.25 -3.99 -1.06
N ILE A 38 -10.70 -3.07 -1.85
CA ILE A 38 -9.44 -3.30 -2.56
C ILE A 38 -8.27 -3.32 -1.60
N VAL A 39 -8.16 -2.34 -0.71
CA VAL A 39 -7.13 -2.29 0.33
C VAL A 39 -7.17 -3.56 1.19
N GLY A 40 -8.36 -3.96 1.64
CA GLY A 40 -8.55 -5.19 2.40
C GLY A 40 -8.10 -6.42 1.63
N SER A 41 -8.42 -6.51 0.33
CA SER A 41 -8.00 -7.62 -0.53
C SER A 41 -6.48 -7.71 -0.71
N ILE A 42 -5.79 -6.56 -0.81
CA ILE A 42 -4.33 -6.52 -0.96
C ILE A 42 -3.64 -6.90 0.35
N ILE A 43 -4.09 -6.34 1.47
CA ILE A 43 -3.51 -6.59 2.80
C ILE A 43 -3.69 -8.05 3.22
N THR A 44 -4.91 -8.59 3.03
CA THR A 44 -5.23 -9.97 3.41
C THR A 44 -4.68 -10.98 2.41
N GLY A 45 -4.54 -10.59 1.14
CA GLY A 45 -3.99 -11.41 0.08
C GLY A 45 -2.46 -11.49 0.11
N ALA A 46 -1.89 -12.08 -0.96
CA ALA A 46 -0.46 -12.25 -1.09
C ALA A 46 0.32 -10.91 -1.08
N GLY A 47 -0.30 -9.81 -1.50
CA GLY A 47 0.34 -8.49 -1.57
C GLY A 47 0.81 -7.94 -0.23
N GLY A 48 0.02 -8.08 0.83
CA GLY A 48 0.39 -7.62 2.18
C GLY A 48 1.58 -8.40 2.75
N THR A 49 1.57 -9.72 2.57
CA THR A 49 2.65 -10.60 3.08
C THR A 49 3.96 -10.39 2.32
N LEU A 50 3.91 -10.28 0.98
CA LEU A 50 5.09 -10.07 0.15
C LEU A 50 5.74 -8.71 0.42
N ALA A 51 4.95 -7.62 0.42
CA ALA A 51 5.47 -6.29 0.68
C ALA A 51 6.09 -6.18 2.08
N GLY A 52 5.40 -6.71 3.10
CA GLY A 52 5.90 -6.71 4.47
C GLY A 52 7.25 -7.42 4.59
N ARG A 53 7.39 -8.61 3.97
CA ARG A 53 8.66 -9.36 3.97
C ARG A 53 9.78 -8.62 3.24
N SER A 54 9.49 -8.02 2.09
CA SER A 54 10.48 -7.25 1.30
C SER A 54 10.98 -6.03 2.06
N ILE A 55 10.08 -5.24 2.66
CA ILE A 55 10.43 -4.05 3.45
C ILE A 55 11.25 -4.46 4.68
N VAL A 56 10.78 -5.46 5.45
CA VAL A 56 11.51 -5.96 6.63
C VAL A 56 12.89 -6.51 6.24
N SER A 57 13.00 -7.28 5.16
CA SER A 57 14.28 -7.81 4.69
C SER A 57 15.26 -6.70 4.29
N GLY A 58 14.78 -5.65 3.61
CA GLY A 58 15.58 -4.47 3.28
C GLY A 58 16.10 -3.75 4.52
N LEU A 59 15.23 -3.53 5.50
CA LEU A 59 15.59 -2.89 6.78
C LEU A 59 16.59 -3.75 7.58
N LEU A 60 16.39 -5.07 7.61
CA LEU A 60 17.30 -6.00 8.32
C LEU A 60 18.70 -6.04 7.70
N LYS A 61 18.82 -5.94 6.37
CA LYS A 61 20.13 -5.85 5.69
C LYS A 61 20.91 -4.60 6.08
N MET A 62 20.23 -3.53 6.48
CA MET A 62 20.85 -2.28 6.92
C MET A 62 21.38 -2.33 8.37
N ILE A 63 20.99 -3.35 9.15
CA ILE A 63 21.36 -3.48 10.56
C ILE A 63 21.96 -4.88 10.81
N PRO A 64 23.26 -5.09 10.58
CA PRO A 64 23.90 -6.35 10.91
C PRO A 64 23.93 -6.57 12.43
N GLY A 65 23.27 -7.63 12.91
CA GLY A 65 23.49 -8.18 14.26
C GLY A 65 22.62 -7.68 15.41
N ALA A 66 21.55 -6.91 15.18
CA ALA A 66 20.74 -6.35 16.28
C ALA A 66 19.42 -7.11 16.53
N GLY A 67 19.31 -7.74 17.71
CA GLY A 67 18.09 -8.37 18.22
C GLY A 67 17.11 -7.38 18.89
N SER A 68 15.87 -7.85 19.05
CA SER A 68 14.67 -7.38 19.78
C SER A 68 14.46 -5.90 20.19
N VAL A 69 15.49 -5.13 20.58
CA VAL A 69 15.42 -3.68 20.86
C VAL A 69 15.14 -2.89 19.58
N VAL A 70 15.54 -3.43 18.43
CA VAL A 70 15.30 -2.86 17.09
C VAL A 70 13.89 -3.23 16.56
N GLY A 71 13.15 -4.12 17.24
CA GLY A 71 11.84 -4.58 16.75
C GLY A 71 10.79 -3.47 16.63
N GLY A 72 10.79 -2.51 17.57
CA GLY A 72 9.84 -1.39 17.54
C GLY A 72 10.13 -0.38 16.43
N THR A 73 11.40 -0.04 16.20
CA THR A 73 11.80 0.87 15.12
C THR A 73 11.65 0.21 13.75
N ILE A 74 11.97 -1.08 13.62
CA ILE A 74 11.69 -1.85 12.39
C ILE A 74 10.19 -1.91 12.12
N ALA A 75 9.34 -2.13 13.13
CA ALA A 75 7.90 -2.19 12.93
C ALA A 75 7.35 -0.84 12.44
N ALA A 76 7.75 0.26 13.07
CA ALA A 76 7.37 1.60 12.64
C ALA A 76 7.87 1.93 11.22
N ALA A 77 9.13 1.62 10.92
CA ALA A 77 9.69 1.79 9.58
C ALA A 77 9.01 0.90 8.53
N THR A 78 8.61 -0.31 8.92
CA THR A 78 7.86 -1.23 8.05
C THR A 78 6.47 -0.68 7.75
N ALA A 79 5.76 -0.17 8.76
CA ALA A 79 4.45 0.46 8.58
C ALA A 79 4.52 1.72 7.70
N ALA A 80 5.54 2.57 7.91
CA ALA A 80 5.79 3.75 7.08
C ALA A 80 6.13 3.35 5.63
N GLY A 81 7.00 2.34 5.45
CA GLY A 81 7.35 1.79 4.14
C GLY A 81 6.13 1.21 3.41
N LEU A 82 5.27 0.49 4.13
CA LEU A 82 4.05 -0.08 3.56
C LEU A 82 3.08 1.01 3.11
N THR A 83 2.88 2.04 3.93
CA THR A 83 2.02 3.18 3.60
C THR A 83 2.55 3.94 2.39
N THR A 84 3.86 4.17 2.34
CA THR A 84 4.51 4.83 1.19
C THR A 84 4.34 4.00 -0.08
N ALA A 85 4.61 2.70 -0.02
CA ALA A 85 4.44 1.80 -1.15
C ALA A 85 2.98 1.73 -1.65
N PHE A 86 2.00 1.75 -0.74
CA PHE A 86 0.57 1.84 -1.10
C PHE A 86 0.26 3.14 -1.86
N GLY A 87 0.71 4.28 -1.33
CA GLY A 87 0.48 5.59 -1.95
C GLY A 87 1.15 5.71 -3.32
N GLU A 88 2.43 5.34 -3.43
CA GLU A 88 3.19 5.38 -4.69
C GLU A 88 2.59 4.45 -5.74
N ALA A 89 2.24 3.21 -5.37
CA ALA A 89 1.60 2.27 -6.28
C ALA A 89 0.27 2.81 -6.82
N TYR A 90 -0.51 3.46 -5.96
CA TYR A 90 -1.80 4.02 -6.33
C TYR A 90 -1.65 5.24 -7.25
N ILE A 91 -0.75 6.17 -6.92
CA ILE A 91 -0.43 7.32 -7.79
C ILE A 91 0.06 6.85 -9.16
N ALA A 92 0.99 5.88 -9.19
CA ALA A 92 1.52 5.33 -10.44
C ALA A 92 0.46 4.59 -11.26
N ALA A 93 -0.54 3.98 -10.62
CA ALA A 93 -1.67 3.38 -11.31
C ALA A 93 -2.59 4.45 -11.93
N LEU A 94 -2.93 5.49 -11.18
CA LEU A 94 -3.75 6.60 -11.69
C LEU A 94 -3.06 7.33 -12.83
N ASP A 95 -1.80 7.72 -12.67
CA ASP A 95 -1.02 8.40 -13.70
C ASP A 95 -0.97 7.58 -15.01
N MET A 96 -0.69 6.28 -14.90
CA MET A 96 -0.72 5.37 -16.04
C MET A 96 -2.09 5.33 -16.73
N LEU A 97 -3.18 5.23 -15.96
CA LEU A 97 -4.53 5.16 -16.51
C LEU A 97 -4.94 6.46 -17.19
N PHE A 98 -4.64 7.61 -16.59
CA PHE A 98 -4.91 8.91 -17.23
C PHE A 98 -4.13 9.07 -18.54
N ILE A 99 -2.87 8.61 -18.61
CA ILE A 99 -2.11 8.61 -19.87
C ILE A 99 -2.77 7.69 -20.90
N GLN A 100 -3.21 6.51 -20.50
CA GLN A 100 -3.85 5.52 -21.40
C GLN A 100 -5.23 5.98 -21.89
N ASN A 101 -5.97 6.68 -21.05
CA ASN A 101 -7.32 7.18 -21.34
C ASN A 101 -7.29 8.58 -21.96
N ASN A 102 -6.13 9.04 -22.48
CA ASN A 102 -6.00 10.36 -23.10
C ASN A 102 -6.44 11.53 -22.20
N GLY A 103 -6.26 11.39 -20.89
CA GLY A 103 -6.66 12.36 -19.87
C GLY A 103 -8.08 12.18 -19.33
N GLU A 104 -8.86 11.22 -19.84
CA GLU A 104 -10.18 10.93 -19.32
C GLU A 104 -10.12 10.17 -17.97
N PRO A 105 -11.03 10.46 -17.03
CA PRO A 105 -11.08 9.78 -15.74
C PRO A 105 -11.29 8.26 -15.90
N PRO A 106 -10.43 7.41 -15.33
CA PRO A 106 -10.65 5.96 -15.33
C PRO A 106 -11.83 5.56 -14.44
N THR A 107 -12.39 4.39 -14.75
CA THR A 107 -13.40 3.72 -13.93
C THR A 107 -12.79 3.19 -12.63
N SER A 108 -13.63 3.02 -11.60
CA SER A 108 -13.23 2.43 -10.32
C SER A 108 -12.59 1.05 -10.52
N GLU A 109 -13.12 0.25 -11.44
CA GLU A 109 -12.64 -1.09 -11.78
C GLU A 109 -11.23 -1.06 -12.39
N GLU A 110 -10.98 -0.17 -13.36
CA GLU A 110 -9.64 0.02 -13.94
C GLU A 110 -8.63 0.45 -12.88
N VAL A 111 -9.04 1.37 -12.00
CA VAL A 111 -8.21 1.81 -10.86
C VAL A 111 -7.87 0.63 -9.95
N ALA A 112 -8.83 -0.25 -9.66
CA ALA A 112 -8.62 -1.41 -8.81
C ALA A 112 -7.62 -2.41 -9.40
N GLU A 113 -7.78 -2.73 -10.68
CA GLU A 113 -6.93 -3.64 -11.44
C GLU A 113 -5.50 -3.09 -11.51
N ALA A 114 -5.34 -1.84 -11.96
CA ALA A 114 -4.04 -1.20 -12.12
C ALA A 114 -3.32 -1.05 -10.77
N PHE A 115 -4.05 -0.66 -9.72
CA PHE A 115 -3.48 -0.52 -8.38
C PHE A 115 -2.95 -1.85 -7.84
N LYS A 116 -3.76 -2.92 -7.91
CA LYS A 116 -3.33 -4.27 -7.49
C LYS A 116 -2.08 -4.71 -8.27
N ALA A 117 -2.07 -4.52 -9.59
CA ALA A 117 -0.95 -4.90 -10.43
C ALA A 117 0.33 -4.12 -10.06
N LYS A 118 0.26 -2.79 -9.95
CA LYS A 118 1.40 -1.94 -9.58
C LYS A 118 1.93 -2.27 -8.19
N TYR A 119 1.03 -2.45 -7.23
CA TYR A 119 1.41 -2.78 -5.86
C TYR A 119 2.10 -4.15 -5.78
N LEU A 120 1.59 -5.16 -6.48
CA LEU A 120 2.22 -6.49 -6.53
C LEU A 120 3.60 -6.47 -7.20
N LEU A 121 3.79 -5.64 -8.23
CA LEU A 121 5.10 -5.47 -8.86
C LEU A 121 6.13 -4.87 -7.90
N LEU A 122 5.73 -3.88 -7.10
CA LEU A 122 6.60 -3.24 -6.10
C LEU A 122 6.85 -4.17 -4.90
N ALA A 123 5.83 -4.91 -4.46
CA ALA A 123 5.90 -5.84 -3.34
C ALA A 123 6.68 -7.12 -3.66
N GLY A 124 6.55 -7.60 -4.90
CA GLY A 124 6.98 -8.90 -5.36
C GLY A 124 8.45 -9.02 -5.73
N GLY A 125 9.21 -7.91 -5.73
CA GLY A 125 10.67 -7.86 -5.86
C GLY A 125 11.27 -8.82 -6.89
N LYS A 126 11.68 -8.31 -8.05
CA LYS A 126 12.68 -9.04 -8.84
C LYS A 126 13.90 -9.40 -8.00
#